data_AF-A0A9C7PHK1-F1
#
_entry.id   AF-A0A9C7PHK1-F1
#
_cell.length_a   1.000
_cell.length_b   1.000
_cell.length_c   1.000
_cell.angle_alpha   90.00
_cell.angle_beta   90.00
_cell.angle_gamma   90.00
#
_symmetry.space_group_name_H-M   'P 1'
#
loop_
_entity.id
_entity.type
_entity.pdbx_description
1 polymer ?
#
loop_
_entity_poly.entity_id
_entity_poly.type
_entity_poly.pdbx_seq_one_letter_code
_entity_poly.pdbx_strand_id
1 'polypeptide(L)' 'MIGIKSFHLFFIALSILLTAWYGYFEFATPSNPGNLSKSLSVISFIVMFGLVLYGYSVFKKFRNI' A
#
# COMPACT_ATOMS: atom_id res chain seq x y z
N MET A 1 -17.79 15.80 -11.78
CA MET A 1 -16.80 16.11 -10.71
C MET A 1 -16.57 14.84 -9.93
N ILE A 2 -15.36 14.27 -9.96
CA ILE A 2 -15.06 13.10 -9.14
C ILE A 2 -15.16 13.55 -7.68
N GLY A 3 -16.02 12.91 -6.89
CA GLY A 3 -16.18 13.28 -5.50
C GLY A 3 -14.86 13.09 -4.75
N ILE A 4 -14.52 13.99 -3.84
CA ILE A 4 -13.31 13.91 -2.99
C ILE A 4 -13.20 12.52 -2.33
N LYS A 5 -14.35 11.90 -1.99
CA LYS A 5 -14.44 10.52 -1.47
C LYS A 5 -13.86 9.46 -2.44
N SER A 6 -14.17 9.55 -3.74
CA SER A 6 -13.66 8.64 -4.76
C SER A 6 -12.17 8.88 -5.07
N PHE A 7 -11.73 10.15 -5.08
CA PHE A 7 -10.33 10.47 -5.29
C PHE A 7 -9.44 9.93 -4.16
N HIS A 8 -9.90 10.04 -2.90
CA HIS A 8 -9.18 9.51 -1.75
C HIS A 8 -9.07 7.98 -1.78
N LEU A 9 -10.17 7.27 -2.12
CA LEU A 9 -10.15 5.82 -2.30
C LEU A 9 -9.21 5.37 -3.42
N PHE A 10 -9.19 6.10 -4.53
CA PHE A 10 -8.26 5.84 -5.63
C PHE A 10 -6.81 5.97 -5.18
N PHE A 11 -6.49 7.01 -4.40
CA PHE A 11 -5.13 7.22 -3.91
C PHE A 11 -4.69 6.09 -2.96
N ILE A 12 -5.57 5.62 -2.07
CA ILE A 12 -5.30 4.48 -1.19
C ILE A 12 -5.03 3.21 -2.02
N ALA A 13 -5.86 2.94 -3.03
CA ALA A 13 -5.68 1.79 -3.90
C ALA A 13 -4.33 1.85 -4.65
N LEU A 14 -3.97 3.03 -5.17
CA LEU A 14 -2.69 3.25 -5.84
C LEU A 14 -1.50 3.04 -4.89
N SER A 15 -1.59 3.55 -3.65
CA SER A 15 -0.56 3.35 -2.63
C SER A 15 -0.38 1.88 -2.25
N ILE A 16 -1.47 1.11 -2.15
CA ILE A 16 -1.40 -0.35 -1.93
C ILE A 16 -0.67 -1.03 -3.09
N LEU A 17 -1.01 -0.68 -4.33
CA LEU A 17 -0.38 -1.23 -5.53
C LEU A 17 1.13 -0.94 -5.58
N LEU A 18 1.52 0.30 -5.30
CA LEU A 18 2.92 0.74 -5.27
C LEU A 18 3.72 0.04 -4.18
N THR A 19 3.18 -0.07 -2.97
CA THR A 19 3.86 -0.73 -1.86
C THR A 19 3.95 -2.24 -2.06
N ALA A 20 2.90 -2.89 -2.58
CA ALA A 20 2.95 -4.30 -2.95
C ALA A 20 3.99 -4.58 -4.04
N TRP A 21 4.04 -3.74 -5.08
CA TRP A 21 5.03 -3.88 -6.15
C TRP A 21 6.46 -3.69 -5.64
N TYR A 22 6.71 -2.64 -4.85
CA TYR A 22 8.04 -2.39 -4.28
C TYR A 22 8.49 -3.53 -3.35
N GLY A 23 7.59 -4.00 -2.47
CA GLY A 23 7.87 -5.14 -1.60
C GLY A 23 8.23 -6.40 -2.40
N TYR A 24 7.49 -6.70 -3.46
CA TYR A 24 7.77 -7.83 -4.36
C TYR A 24 9.08 -7.66 -5.13
N PHE A 25 9.34 -6.46 -5.66
CA PHE A 25 10.56 -6.15 -6.42
C PHE A 25 11.82 -6.34 -5.57
N GLU A 26 11.86 -5.76 -4.37
CA GLU A 26 13.01 -5.90 -3.45
C GLU A 26 13.17 -7.34 -2.92
N PHE A 27 12.09 -8.12 -2.89
CA PHE A 27 12.15 -9.55 -2.52
C PHE A 27 12.69 -10.43 -3.64
N ALA A 28 12.20 -10.24 -4.87
CA ALA A 28 12.55 -11.05 -6.03
C ALA A 28 13.92 -10.66 -6.64
N THR A 29 14.22 -9.37 -6.67
CA THR A 29 15.44 -8.82 -7.26
C THR A 29 16.07 -7.84 -6.27
N PRO A 30 16.77 -8.33 -5.23
CA PRO A 30 17.38 -7.46 -4.24
C PRO A 30 18.37 -6.52 -4.93
N SER A 31 18.04 -5.23 -4.93
CA SER A 31 18.78 -4.18 -5.63
C SER A 31 20.12 -3.88 -4.94
N ASN A 32 20.22 -4.17 -3.64
CA ASN A 32 21.43 -3.99 -2.85
C ASN A 32 21.93 -5.33 -2.27
N PRO A 33 23.22 -5.68 -2.40
CA PRO A 33 23.78 -6.87 -1.77
C PRO A 33 23.72 -6.72 -0.24
N GLY A 34 22.97 -7.60 0.41
CA GLY A 34 22.84 -7.66 1.87
C GLY A 34 21.39 -7.85 2.36
N ASN A 35 21.20 -7.76 3.68
CA ASN A 35 19.90 -7.95 4.31
C ASN A 35 19.01 -6.69 4.28
N LEU A 36 19.54 -5.54 3.84
CA LEU A 36 18.80 -4.27 3.81
C LEU A 36 17.61 -4.30 2.83
N SER A 37 17.81 -4.75 1.60
CA SER A 37 16.72 -4.91 0.61
C SER A 37 15.60 -5.81 1.13
N LYS A 38 15.96 -6.92 1.79
CA LYS A 38 14.98 -7.83 2.41
C LYS A 38 14.24 -7.19 3.59
N SER A 39 14.91 -6.41 4.44
CA SER A 39 14.21 -5.75 5.56
C SER A 39 13.28 -4.65 5.07
N LEU A 40 13.69 -3.88 4.06
CA LEU A 40 12.84 -2.86 3.43
C LEU A 40 11.63 -3.49 2.72
N SER A 41 11.80 -4.65 2.09
CA SER A 41 10.68 -5.42 1.51
C SER A 41 9.65 -5.80 2.59
N VAL A 42 10.09 -6.34 3.73
CA VAL A 42 9.21 -6.70 4.85
C VAL A 42 8.48 -5.47 5.41
N ILE A 43 9.18 -4.36 5.60
CA ILE A 43 8.56 -3.10 6.04
C ILE A 43 7.52 -2.62 5.02
N SER A 44 7.79 -2.74 3.73
CA SER A 44 6.84 -2.38 2.69
C SER A 44 5.56 -3.22 2.75
N PHE A 45 5.66 -4.52 2.99
CA PHE A 45 4.50 -5.39 3.19
C PHE A 45 3.71 -5.03 4.46
N ILE A 46 4.37 -4.63 5.55
CA ILE A 46 3.69 -4.14 6.76
C ILE A 46 2.89 -2.87 6.46
N VAL A 47 3.50 -1.91 5.73
CA VAL A 47 2.84 -0.67 5.32
C VAL A 47 1.66 -0.96 4.38
N MET A 48 1.81 -1.88 3.43
CA MET A 48 0.74 -2.35 2.56
C MET A 48 -0.44 -2.89 3.38
N PHE A 49 -0.18 -3.73 4.38
CA PHE A 49 -1.22 -4.28 5.24
C PHE A 49 -1.96 -3.19 6.04
N GLY A 50 -1.21 -2.22 6.58
CA GLY A 50 -1.78 -1.03 7.23
C GLY A 50 -2.68 -0.21 6.30
N LEU A 51 -2.25 -0.01 5.05
CA LEU A 51 -3.03 0.67 4.02
C LEU A 51 -4.31 -0.08 3.65
N VAL A 52 -4.30 -1.41 3.61
CA VAL A 52 -5.51 -2.23 3.37
C VAL A 52 -6.52 -2.04 4.50
N LEU A 53 -6.08 -2.11 5.77
CA LEU A 53 -6.96 -1.88 6.93
C LEU A 53 -7.53 -0.45 6.97
N TYR A 54 -6.69 0.54 6.64
CA TYR A 54 -7.11 1.92 6.51
C TYR A 54 -8.14 2.10 5.38
N GLY A 55 -7.87 1.53 4.20
CA GLY A 55 -8.77 1.57 3.06
C GLY A 55 -10.13 0.96 3.36
N TYR A 56 -10.16 -0.19 4.05
CA TYR A 56 -11.41 -0.82 4.49
C TYR A 56 -12.20 0.08 5.46
N SER A 57 -11.51 0.70 6.42
CA SER A 57 -12.12 1.59 7.41
C SER A 57 -12.71 2.84 6.74
N VAL A 58 -11.99 3.43 5.79
CA VAL A 58 -12.43 4.59 5.00
C VAL A 58 -13.63 4.22 4.11
N PHE A 59 -13.58 3.07 3.43
CA PHE A 59 -14.69 2.59 2.60
C PHE A 59 -15.96 2.41 3.43
N LYS A 60 -15.84 1.76 4.61
CA LYS A 60 -16.95 1.61 5.55
C LYS A 60 -17.50 2.95 6.01
N LYS A 61 -16.62 3.93 6.31
CA LYS A 61 -17.02 5.29 6.69
C LYS A 61 -17.77 6.01 5.56
N PHE A 62 -17.31 5.90 4.31
CA PHE A 62 -18.00 6.53 3.17
C PHE A 62 -19.32 5.86 2.81
N ARG A 63 -19.50 4.56 3.12
CA ARG A 63 -20.77 3.86 2.89
C ARG A 63 -21.81 4.14 3.98
N ASN A 64 -21.38 4.40 5.21
CA ASN A 64 -22.26 4.69 6.34
C ASN A 64 -22.60 6.18 6.52
N ILE A 65 -22.05 7.08 5.68
CA ILE A 65 -22.32 8.54 5.66
C ILE A 65 -22.91 8.92 4.31
#